data_AF-A0A6A6KWP4-F1
#
_entry.id   AF-A0A6A6KWP4-F1
#
_cell.length_a   1.000
_cell.length_b   1.000
_cell.length_c   1.000
_cell.angle_alpha   90.00
_cell.angle_beta   90.00
_cell.angle_gamma   90.00
#
_symmetry.space_group_name_H-M   'P 1'
#
loop_
_entity.id
_entity.type
_entity.pdbx_description
1 polymer ?
#
loop_
_entity_poly.entity_id
_entity_poly.type
_entity_poly.pdbx_seq_one_letter_code
_entity_poly.pdbx_strand_id
1 'polypeptide(L)'
;MSRGEGKVVCVTGASGYIGSWLVKLLLERGYIGKATVRDSSDPKKTDHLLALDGAKERLHLFKANLLEEGSFDAVIDGCERVFHTASPVIVSVTDP
;
A
#
# COMPACT_ATOMS: atom_id res chain seq x y z
N MET A 1 11.46 5.97 21.25
CA MET A 1 11.43 5.26 19.95
C MET A 1 10.00 4.81 19.70
N SER A 2 9.43 5.15 18.55
CA SER A 2 8.11 4.63 18.19
C SER A 2 8.22 3.10 18.00
N ARG A 3 7.17 2.34 18.33
CA ARG A 3 7.20 0.86 18.21
C ARG A 3 7.45 0.33 16.79
N GLY A 4 7.37 1.20 15.77
CA GLY A 4 7.46 0.87 14.35
C GLY A 4 8.77 1.24 13.67
N GLU A 5 9.67 1.95 14.36
CA GLU A 5 10.90 2.45 13.76
C GLU A 5 11.74 1.32 13.14
N GLY A 6 12.03 1.43 11.84
CA GLY A 6 12.82 0.47 11.08
C GLY A 6 12.12 -0.85 10.72
N LYS A 7 10.88 -1.05 11.17
CA LYS A 7 10.12 -2.28 10.89
C LYS A 7 9.49 -2.24 9.52
N VAL A 8 9.64 -3.34 8.77
CA VAL A 8 9.11 -3.44 7.41
C VAL A 8 7.70 -4.03 7.44
N VAL A 9 6.76 -3.34 6.79
CA VAL A 9 5.35 -3.77 6.71
C VAL A 9 4.85 -3.73 5.27
N CYS A 10 4.00 -4.69 4.91
CA CYS A 10 3.31 -4.70 3.62
C CYS A 10 1.89 -4.15 3.77
N VAL A 11 1.46 -3.28 2.87
CA VAL A 11 0.06 -2.84 2.75
C VAL A 11 -0.44 -3.16 1.35
N THR A 12 -1.41 -4.08 1.23
CA THR A 12 -2.04 -4.36 -0.06
C THR A 12 -3.14 -3.37 -0.36
N GLY A 13 -3.37 -3.01 -1.64
CA GLY A 13 -4.42 -2.07 -2.02
C GLY A 13 -4.17 -0.63 -1.55
N ALA A 14 -2.91 -0.21 -1.51
CA ALA A 14 -2.49 1.05 -0.90
C ALA A 14 -3.13 2.30 -1.53
N SER A 15 -3.47 2.26 -2.82
CA SER A 15 -4.13 3.38 -3.52
C SER A 15 -5.62 3.54 -3.18
N GLY A 16 -6.18 2.65 -2.35
CA GLY A 16 -7.55 2.74 -1.86
C GLY A 16 -7.70 3.72 -0.71
N TYR A 17 -8.96 4.04 -0.36
CA TYR A 17 -9.26 4.97 0.73
C TYR A 17 -8.64 4.53 2.07
N ILE A 18 -8.94 3.31 2.54
CA ILE A 18 -8.38 2.80 3.80
C ILE A 18 -6.86 2.56 3.68
N GLY A 19 -6.42 2.03 2.54
CA GLY A 19 -5.00 1.73 2.29
C GLY A 19 -4.11 2.96 2.38
N SER A 20 -4.50 4.08 1.78
CA SER A 20 -3.72 5.32 1.78
C SER A 20 -3.59 5.94 3.18
N TRP A 21 -4.68 5.96 3.95
CA TRP A 21 -4.65 6.40 5.34
C TRP A 21 -3.80 5.50 6.23
N LEU A 22 -3.87 4.18 6.02
CA LEU A 22 -3.05 3.24 6.74
C LEU A 22 -1.55 3.45 6.44
N VAL A 23 -1.18 3.64 5.17
CA VAL A 23 0.21 3.97 4.79
C VAL A 23 0.68 5.25 5.48
N LYS A 24 -0.10 6.33 5.42
CA LYS A 24 0.21 7.60 6.11
C LYS A 24 0.52 7.38 7.59
N LEU A 25 -0.39 6.70 8.29
CA LEU A 25 -0.30 6.44 9.72
C LEU A 25 0.85 5.49 10.10
N LEU A 26 1.31 4.64 9.18
CA LEU A 26 2.48 3.78 9.37
C LEU A 26 3.78 4.59 9.17
N LEU A 27 3.84 5.44 8.14
CA LEU A 27 5.00 6.30 7.88
C LEU A 27 5.24 7.30 9.02
N GLU A 28 4.18 7.88 9.58
CA GLU A 28 4.22 8.75 10.77
C GLU A 28 4.73 8.04 12.02
N ARG A 29 4.56 6.71 12.09
CA ARG A 29 5.06 5.87 13.19
C ARG A 29 6.46 5.31 12.92
N GLY A 30 7.12 5.70 11.83
CA GLY A 30 8.49 5.32 11.51
C GLY A 30 8.66 3.95 10.84
N TYR A 31 7.56 3.33 10.39
CA TYR A 31 7.64 2.07 9.64
C TYR A 31 8.22 2.30 8.23
N ILE A 32 8.83 1.25 7.68
CA ILE A 32 9.17 1.14 6.25
C ILE A 32 8.01 0.43 5.55
N GLY A 33 7.31 1.14 4.68
CA GLY A 33 6.13 0.65 3.98
C GLY A 33 6.47 0.06 2.61
N LYS A 34 6.17 -1.23 2.41
CA LYS A 34 6.02 -1.84 1.08
C LYS A 34 4.54 -1.81 0.70
N ALA A 35 4.16 -0.95 -0.24
CA ALA A 35 2.76 -0.69 -0.57
C ALA A 35 2.44 -1.21 -1.97
N THR A 36 1.40 -2.02 -2.12
CA THR A 36 1.02 -2.54 -3.44
C THR A 36 -0.04 -1.69 -4.12
N VAL A 37 0.14 -1.42 -5.40
CA VAL A 37 -0.86 -0.84 -6.30
C VAL A 37 -0.99 -1.71 -7.55
N ARG A 38 -2.12 -1.62 -8.27
CA ARG A 38 -2.33 -2.41 -9.50
C ARG A 38 -1.44 -1.95 -10.66
N ASP A 39 -1.22 -0.65 -10.74
CA ASP A 39 -0.33 -0.02 -11.71
C ASP A 39 0.47 1.05 -10.98
N SER A 40 1.78 0.84 -10.86
CA SER A 40 2.70 1.79 -10.23
C SER A 40 3.08 2.96 -11.14
N SER A 41 2.68 2.90 -12.42
CA SER A 41 2.91 3.96 -13.39
C SER A 41 1.71 4.91 -13.56
N ASP A 42 0.57 4.63 -12.91
CA ASP A 42 -0.61 5.50 -12.94
C ASP A 42 -0.53 6.59 -11.83
N PRO A 43 -0.18 7.85 -12.16
CA PRO A 43 -0.06 8.93 -11.18
C PRO A 43 -1.36 9.17 -10.41
N LYS A 44 -2.53 8.90 -11.00
CA LYS A 44 -3.82 9.05 -10.30
C LYS A 44 -3.94 8.08 -9.12
N LYS A 45 -3.21 6.97 -9.14
CA LYS A 45 -3.20 5.95 -8.09
C LYS A 45 -2.00 6.07 -7.16
N THR A 46 -0.95 6.81 -7.54
CA THR A 46 0.31 6.84 -6.77
C THR A 46 0.66 8.20 -6.19
N ASP A 47 0.27 9.31 -6.81
CA ASP A 47 0.75 10.65 -6.41
C ASP A 47 0.39 10.99 -4.97
N HIS A 48 -0.84 10.66 -4.55
CA HIS A 48 -1.30 10.88 -3.17
C HIS A 48 -0.52 10.06 -2.13
N LEU A 49 0.07 8.92 -2.51
CA LEU A 49 0.92 8.11 -1.63
C LEU A 49 2.34 8.69 -1.57
N LEU A 50 2.87 9.09 -2.73
CA LEU A 50 4.22 9.65 -2.85
C LEU A 50 4.34 11.05 -2.22
N ALA A 51 3.22 11.77 -2.08
CA ALA A 51 3.13 13.06 -1.41
C ALA A 51 3.06 12.97 0.12
N LEU A 52 2.99 11.77 0.71
CA LEU A 52 2.93 11.61 2.17
C LEU A 52 4.27 11.93 2.84
N ASP A 53 4.21 12.49 4.04
CA ASP A 53 5.40 12.74 4.85
C ASP A 53 6.15 11.42 5.14
N GLY A 54 7.45 11.40 4.83
CA GLY A 54 8.29 10.22 4.96
C GLY A 54 8.21 9.22 3.81
N ALA A 55 7.39 9.48 2.77
CA ALA A 55 7.26 8.57 1.64
C ALA A 55 8.56 8.44 0.85
N LYS A 56 9.29 9.55 0.62
CA LYS A 56 10.54 9.55 -0.15
C LYS A 56 11.60 8.63 0.45
N GLU A 57 11.62 8.51 1.78
CA GLU A 57 12.62 7.75 2.52
C GLU A 57 12.17 6.33 2.86
N ARG A 58 10.87 6.12 3.07
CA ARG A 58 10.35 4.89 3.69
C ARG A 58 9.18 4.23 2.96
N LEU A 59 8.70 4.77 1.85
CA LEU A 59 7.64 4.16 1.06
C LEU A 59 8.19 3.58 -0.25
N HIS A 60 7.92 2.30 -0.47
CA HIS A 60 8.27 1.58 -1.69
C HIS A 60 6.99 1.04 -2.33
N LEU A 61 6.68 1.50 -3.54
CA LEU A 61 5.52 1.05 -4.29
C LEU A 61 5.87 -0.20 -5.11
N PHE A 62 5.00 -1.21 -5.06
CA PHE A 62 5.11 -2.45 -5.82
C PHE A 62 3.85 -2.64 -6.66
N LYS A 63 4.03 -3.16 -7.89
CA LYS A 63 2.92 -3.65 -8.69
C LYS A 63 2.48 -5.01 -8.14
N ALA A 64 1.20 -5.17 -7.82
CA ALA A 64 0.62 -6.47 -7.51
C ALA A 64 -0.86 -6.52 -7.94
N ASN A 65 -1.30 -7.71 -8.35
CA ASN A 65 -2.66 -8.00 -8.77
C ASN A 65 -3.29 -9.03 -7.83
N LEU A 66 -4.43 -8.68 -7.24
CA LEU A 66 -5.13 -9.52 -6.27
C LEU A 66 -5.58 -10.87 -6.86
N LEU A 67 -5.86 -10.90 -8.16
CA LEU A 67 -6.39 -12.08 -8.85
C LEU A 67 -5.29 -12.95 -9.48
N GLU A 68 -4.03 -12.57 -9.32
CA GLU A 68 -2.89 -13.29 -9.88
C GLU A 68 -2.13 -14.00 -8.76
N GLU A 69 -2.06 -15.32 -8.85
CA GLU A 69 -1.34 -16.15 -7.90
C GLU A 69 0.15 -15.76 -7.86
N GLY A 70 0.73 -15.74 -6.67
CA GLY A 70 2.14 -15.35 -6.46
C GLY A 70 2.44 -13.86 -6.61
N SER A 71 1.47 -13.01 -6.99
CA SER A 71 1.69 -11.58 -7.24
C SER A 71 2.16 -10.80 -6.00
N PHE A 72 1.97 -11.35 -4.80
CA PHE A 72 2.38 -10.73 -3.53
C PHE A 72 3.64 -11.34 -2.92
N ASP A 73 4.16 -12.44 -3.44
CA ASP A 73 5.21 -13.23 -2.77
C ASP A 73 6.46 -12.39 -2.51
N ALA A 74 6.96 -11.73 -3.55
CA ALA A 74 8.16 -10.90 -3.46
C ALA A 74 7.99 -9.64 -2.58
N VAL A 75 6.78 -9.06 -2.53
CA VAL A 75 6.55 -7.85 -1.73
C VAL A 75 6.32 -8.17 -0.25
N ILE A 76 5.75 -9.34 0.06
CA ILE A 76 5.56 -9.81 1.44
C ILE A 76 6.88 -10.31 2.04
N ASP A 77 7.80 -10.82 1.22
CA ASP A 77 9.10 -11.29 1.71
C ASP A 77 9.83 -10.23 2.56
N GLY A 78 10.33 -10.65 3.72
CA GLY A 78 10.98 -9.78 4.70
C GLY A 78 10.07 -8.80 5.46
N CYS A 79 8.75 -8.82 5.26
CA CYS A 79 7.83 -8.02 6.06
C CYS A 79 7.54 -8.68 7.42
N GLU A 80 7.59 -7.88 8.49
CA GLU A 80 7.17 -8.33 9.83
C GLU A 80 5.64 -8.46 9.94
N ARG A 81 4.90 -7.65 9.17
CA ARG A 81 3.44 -7.62 9.19
C ARG A 81 2.90 -7.34 7.80
N VAL A 82 1.75 -7.93 7.50
CA VAL A 82 0.98 -7.69 6.27
C VAL A 82 -0.39 -7.16 6.66
N PHE A 83 -0.76 -6.01 6.09
CA PHE A 83 -2.09 -5.44 6.18
C PHE A 83 -2.79 -5.65 4.83
N HIS A 84 -3.73 -6.58 4.80
CA HIS A 84 -4.47 -6.89 3.57
C HIS A 84 -5.68 -5.97 3.45
N THR A 85 -5.58 -4.91 2.64
CA THR A 85 -6.70 -3.97 2.39
C THR A 85 -7.16 -3.96 0.94
N ALA A 86 -6.48 -4.71 0.06
CA ALA A 86 -6.90 -4.90 -1.32
C ALA A 86 -8.29 -5.54 -1.38
N SER A 87 -9.27 -4.76 -1.83
CA SER A 87 -10.62 -5.23 -2.11
C SER A 87 -11.09 -4.59 -3.42
N PRO A 88 -11.45 -5.37 -4.45
CA PRO A 88 -12.02 -4.84 -5.67
C PRO A 88 -13.43 -4.32 -5.34
N VAL A 89 -13.60 -3.00 -5.33
CA VAL A 89 -14.94 -2.40 -5.28
C VAL A 89 -15.43 -2.28 -6.72
N ILE A 90 -16.37 -3.15 -7.10
CA ILE A 90 -17.09 -3.05 -8.37
C ILE A 90 -18.39 -2.30 -8.06
N VAL A 91 -18.48 -1.04 -8.47
CA VAL A 91 -19.73 -0.28 -8.40
C VAL A 91 -20.48 -0.53 -9.70
N SER A 92 -21.36 -1.54 -9.71
CA SER A 92 -22.33 -1.75 -10.78
C SER A 92 -23.67 -1.14 -10.34
N VAL A 93 -23.87 0.14 -10.64
CA VAL A 93 -25.16 0.81 -10.45
C VAL A 93 -25.74 1.04 -11.84
N THR A 94 -26.91 0.47 -12.10
CA THR A 94 -27.75 0.87 -13.22
C THR A 94 -28.51 2.11 -12.77
N ASP A 95 -28.45 3.19 -13.57
CA ASP A 95 -29.30 4.38 -13.35
C ASP A 95 -30.77 3.90 -13.25
N PRO A 96 -31.50 4.23 -12.16
CA PRO A 96 -32.86 3.74 -11.93
C PRO A 96 -33.86 4.12 -13.03
#